data_AF-A0A4R5MP40-F1
#
_entry.id   AF-A0A4R5MP40-F1
#
_cell.length_a   1.000
_cell.length_b   1.000
_cell.length_c   1.000
_cell.angle_alpha   90.00
_cell.angle_beta   90.00
_cell.angle_gamma   90.00
#
_symmetry.space_group_name_H-M   'P 1'
#
loop_
_entity.id
_entity.type
_entity.pdbx_description
1 polymer ?
#
loop_
_entity_poly.entity_id
_entity_poly.type
_entity_poly.pdbx_seq_one_letter_code
_entity_poly.pdbx_strand_id
1 'polypeptide(L)' 'MYQKFICYRLNPNEQELGGEVSLHKNVNGRIFINCRLDVRDHTAILIDEDDEIKAVLSLHHFYLLNVY' A
#
# COMPACT_ATOMS: atom_id res chain seq x y z
N MET A 1 12.11 12.29 0.14
CA MET A 1 12.98 11.10 0.28
C MET A 1 12.16 9.90 -0.16
N TYR A 2 12.62 9.17 -1.16
CA TYR A 2 11.92 7.98 -1.65
C TYR A 2 12.15 6.82 -0.69
N GLN A 3 11.10 6.05 -0.44
CA GLN A 3 11.06 5.00 0.58
C GLN A 3 10.41 3.74 0.00
N LYS A 4 10.56 2.65 0.73
CA LYS A 4 9.88 1.38 0.45
C LYS A 4 8.76 1.17 1.45
N PHE A 5 7.57 0.84 0.93
CA PHE A 5 6.39 0.55 1.74
C PHE A 5 5.90 -0.86 1.48
N ILE A 6 5.44 -1.53 2.53
CA ILE A 6 4.68 -2.77 2.41
C ILE A 6 3.24 -2.49 2.82
N CYS A 7 2.29 -2.80 1.94
CA CYS A 7 0.87 -2.61 2.19
C CYS A 7 0.24 -3.88 2.75
N TYR A 8 -0.65 -3.71 3.70
CA TYR A 8 -1.44 -4.77 4.29
C TYR A 8 -2.88 -4.31 4.46
N ARG A 9 -3.84 -5.22 4.28
CA ARG A 9 -5.24 -5.01 4.61
C ARG A 9 -5.43 -5.13 6.12
N LEU A 10 -6.36 -4.36 6.67
CA LEU A 10 -6.82 -4.49 8.04
C LEU A 10 -7.82 -5.67 8.13
N ASN A 11 -7.59 -6.56 9.08
CA ASN A 11 -8.42 -7.75 9.33
C ASN A 11 -8.71 -8.60 8.07
N PRO A 12 -7.70 -9.01 7.29
CA PRO A 12 -7.92 -9.92 6.17
C PRO A 12 -8.37 -11.29 6.68
N ASN A 13 -9.22 -11.98 5.92
CA ASN A 13 -9.59 -13.35 6.22
C ASN A 13 -8.53 -14.36 5.72
N GLU A 14 -8.64 -15.62 6.10
CA GLU A 14 -7.66 -16.67 5.73
C GLU A 14 -7.53 -16.87 4.21
N GLN A 15 -8.64 -16.77 3.45
CA GLN A 15 -8.58 -16.88 1.99
C GLN A 15 -7.79 -15.72 1.37
N GLU A 16 -7.97 -14.51 1.90
CA GLU A 16 -7.21 -13.33 1.47
C GLU A 16 -5.75 -13.42 1.88
N LEU A 17 -5.41 -14.01 3.02
CA LEU A 17 -4.02 -14.23 3.41
C LEU A 17 -3.33 -15.28 2.52
N GLY A 18 -4.05 -16.31 2.08
CA GLY A 18 -3.54 -17.38 1.22
C GLY A 18 -3.59 -17.09 -0.29
N GLY A 19 -4.27 -16.02 -0.70
CA GLY A 19 -4.44 -15.65 -2.11
C GLY A 19 -3.24 -14.95 -2.72
N GLU A 20 -3.14 -14.97 -4.05
CA GLU A 20 -2.11 -14.23 -4.80
C GLU A 20 -2.25 -12.71 -4.61
N VAL A 21 -1.12 -12.01 -4.49
CA VAL A 21 -1.10 -10.56 -4.27
C VAL A 21 -1.49 -9.82 -5.55
N SER A 22 -2.62 -9.10 -5.52
CA SER A 22 -3.17 -8.31 -6.62
C SER A 22 -3.80 -7.01 -6.11
N LEU A 23 -3.58 -5.89 -6.84
CA LEU A 23 -4.18 -4.58 -6.55
C LEU A 23 -5.72 -4.61 -6.47
N HIS A 24 -6.35 -5.53 -7.20
CA HIS A 24 -7.81 -5.59 -7.33
C HIS A 24 -8.45 -6.57 -6.35
N LYS A 25 -7.67 -7.41 -5.67
CA LYS A 25 -8.19 -8.50 -4.83
C LYS A 25 -7.53 -8.58 -3.46
N ASN A 26 -6.20 -8.74 -3.42
CA ASN A 26 -5.45 -8.97 -2.19
C ASN A 26 -4.14 -8.21 -2.23
N VAL A 27 -4.00 -7.15 -1.43
CA VAL A 27 -2.76 -6.36 -1.39
C VAL A 27 -1.86 -6.71 -0.19
N ASN A 28 -2.19 -7.75 0.58
CA ASN A 28 -1.44 -8.14 1.76
C ASN A 28 0.02 -8.50 1.40
N GLY A 29 0.97 -7.74 1.94
CA GLY A 29 2.39 -7.92 1.66
C GLY A 29 2.87 -7.29 0.36
N ARG A 30 2.04 -6.51 -0.35
CA ARG A 30 2.46 -5.84 -1.59
C ARG A 30 3.53 -4.80 -1.28
N ILE A 31 4.63 -4.84 -2.04
CA ILE A 31 5.76 -3.93 -1.90
C ILE A 31 5.65 -2.79 -2.91
N PHE A 32 5.80 -1.56 -2.45
CA PHE A 32 5.98 -0.36 -3.25
C PHE A 32 7.38 0.19 -3.00
N ILE A 33 8.20 0.29 -4.04
CA ILE A 33 9.57 0.81 -3.96
C ILE A 33 9.64 2.21 -4.54
N ASN A 34 10.64 2.99 -4.13
CA ASN A 34 10.91 4.33 -4.62
C ASN A 34 9.68 5.26 -4.59
N CYS A 35 8.90 5.23 -3.51
CA CYS A 35 7.69 6.03 -3.38
C CYS A 35 7.87 7.13 -2.32
N ARG A 36 7.28 8.30 -2.55
CA ARG A 36 6.91 9.26 -1.51
C ARG A 36 5.47 8.99 -1.07
N LEU A 37 5.20 9.19 0.22
CA LEU A 37 3.87 9.05 0.80
C LEU A 37 3.25 10.43 1.00
N ASP A 38 2.10 10.67 0.37
CA ASP A 38 1.21 11.81 0.65
C ASP A 38 -0.04 11.28 1.39
N VAL A 39 -0.35 11.82 2.56
CA VAL A 39 -1.52 11.43 3.35
C VAL A 39 -2.49 12.58 3.42
N ARG A 40 -3.73 12.33 2.98
CA ARG A 40 -4.83 13.30 3.02
C ARG A 40 -6.03 12.65 3.70
N ASP A 41 -6.45 13.24 4.82
CA ASP A 41 -7.48 12.72 5.72
C ASP A 41 -7.18 11.27 6.15
N HIS A 42 -7.83 10.30 5.51
CA HIS A 42 -7.67 8.86 5.72
C HIS A 42 -7.32 8.13 4.41
N THR A 43 -6.65 8.82 3.50
CA THR A 43 -6.18 8.27 2.22
C THR A 43 -4.67 8.42 2.13
N ALA A 44 -3.98 7.30 1.95
CA ALA A 44 -2.56 7.26 1.61
C ALA A 44 -2.39 7.18 0.10
N ILE A 45 -1.58 8.08 -0.45
CA ILE A 45 -1.23 8.14 -1.87
C ILE A 45 0.27 7.89 -1.98
N LEU A 46 0.65 6.85 -2.71
CA LEU A 46 2.04 6.54 -3.03
C LEU A 46 2.35 7.07 -4.42
N ILE A 47 3.34 7.96 -4.50
CA ILE A 47 3.76 8.64 -5.72
C ILE A 47 5.22 8.27 -5.96
N ASP A 48 5.60 7.90 -7.18
CA ASP A 48 6.99 7.57 -7.51
C ASP A 48 7.83 8.80 -7.84
N GLU A 49 9.00 8.56 -8.44
CA GLU A 49 9.95 9.60 -8.82
C GLU A 49 9.58 10.41 -10.06
N ASP A 50 8.69 9.88 -10.89
CA ASP A 50 8.17 10.53 -12.10
C ASP A 50 6.83 11.27 -11.84
N ASP A 51 6.49 11.47 -10.56
CA ASP A 51 5.19 11.98 -10.09
C ASP A 51 3.98 11.13 -10.50
N GLU A 52 4.19 9.85 -10.83
CA GLU A 52 3.11 8.90 -11.11
C GLU A 52 2.51 8.31 -9.82
N ILE A 53 1.18 8.21 -9.78
CA ILE A 53 0.46 7.57 -8.68
C ILE A 53 0.57 6.05 -8.81
N LYS A 54 1.29 5.41 -7.88
CA LYS A 54 1.41 3.95 -7.80
C LYS A 54 0.31 3.29 -6.97
N ALA A 55 -0.22 4.00 -5.97
CA ALA A 55 -1.34 3.50 -5.17
C ALA A 55 -2.16 4.62 -4.53
N VAL A 56 -3.45 4.38 -4.39
CA VAL A 56 -4.38 5.18 -3.58
C VAL A 56 -5.08 4.20 -2.63
N LEU A 57 -4.89 4.39 -1.32
CA LEU A 57 -5.28 3.42 -0.30
C LEU A 57 -6.07 4.10 0.81
N SER A 58 -7.23 3.55 1.14
CA SER A 58 -7.99 3.99 2.32
C SER A 58 -7.37 3.44 3.59
N LEU A 59 -6.94 4.32 4.50
CA LEU A 59 -6.37 3.97 5.80
C LEU A 59 -7.39 3.36 6.79
N HIS A 60 -8.68 3.36 6.44
CA HIS A 60 -9.70 2.57 7.15
C HIS A 60 -9.63 1.08 6.83
N HIS A 61 -9.00 0.72 5.70
CA HIS A 61 -8.97 -0.65 5.19
C HIS A 61 -7.54 -1.19 5.07
N PHE A 62 -6.53 -0.31 5.04
CA PHE A 62 -5.14 -0.68 4.80
C PHE A 62 -4.20 0.04 5.75
N TYR A 63 -3.08 -0.59 6.07
CA TYR A 63 -1.94 0.06 6.69
C TYR A 63 -0.68 -0.12 5.83
N LEU A 64 0.22 0.86 5.93
CA LEU A 64 1.52 0.85 5.25
C LEU A 64 2.62 0.71 6.28
N LEU A 65 3.44 -0.32 6.15
CA LEU A 65 4.69 -0.45 6.89
C LEU A 65 5.80 0.22 6.09
N ASN A 66 6.40 1.26 6.66
CA ASN A 66 7.60 1.86 6.11
C ASN A 66 8.80 0.97 6.42
N VAL A 67 9.50 0.55 5.37
CA VAL A 67 10.70 -0.28 5.46
C VAL A 67 11.81 0.56 4.87
N TYR A 68 12.49 1.31 5.74
CA TYR A 68 13.56 2.26 5.41
C TYR A 68 14.53 1.73 4.35
#